data_AF-A0A652YYD1-F1
#
_entry.id   AF-A0A652YYD1-F1
#
_cell.length_a   1.000
_cell.length_b   1.000
_cell.length_c   1.000
_cell.angle_alpha   90.00
_cell.angle_beta   90.00
_cell.angle_gamma   90.00
#
_symmetry.space_group_name_H-M   'P 1'
#
loop_
_entity.id
_entity.type
_entity.pdbx_description
1 polymer ?
#
loop_
_entity_poly.entity_id
_entity_poly.type
_entity_poly.pdbx_seq_one_letter_code
_entity_poly.pdbx_strand_id
1 'polypeptide(L)'
;MTSPAAGTNRKRRWEYPALIALGCAVVVILGLTVVLTDAPGSSQQSAAEADVARVSEVQALLDSWARAQMSDDPTSLAQFVDAAAAPGLLDAEIRRATAAGALSFSDWAYEVSPGTLVEAARTGSPDGVTLWGAQVNLRYALDGVDAAPTRKSVLMTFAERDGSWFVFADGSIVDVLGSGSSGSQLSVDSWHGPWDFGPLAVSTNAAEDSIVVGHPGQQAFVDALAADLDGAVKNTTQLWGDGWSERAVVMVAGSPEEFTAMVGSQHDGSSIAAVSVADTVRDGASDVSGQRIIFSPAAASRLTSTTRQAVLRHEMMHIAARSQTRDGSPMWVLEGYAEYAGNRGSGRAAREIAPTLAAAVRSGDVPSEFPEDSQFGGVPVVSSLAYESAWSINAYIADRFGESELTELFRALAVGPSTPEEINRRIVDVLGVSIDDLRDGWVDWLHRTLG
;
A
#
# COMPACT_ATOMS: atom_id res chain seq x y z
N MET A 1 15.40 -67.29 42.14
CA MET A 1 14.25 -66.75 42.90
C MET A 1 13.70 -65.64 42.03
N THR A 2 12.46 -65.55 41.56
CA THR A 2 11.17 -66.23 41.73
C THR A 2 10.25 -65.58 40.68
N SER A 3 9.42 -66.33 39.97
CA SER A 3 8.28 -65.76 39.19
C SER A 3 7.33 -64.96 40.10
N PRO A 4 6.58 -63.97 39.58
CA PRO A 4 5.28 -64.19 38.91
C PRO A 4 5.04 -63.20 37.73
N ALA A 5 3.99 -63.17 36.92
CA ALA A 5 2.86 -64.04 36.60
C ALA A 5 2.33 -63.59 35.22
N ALA A 6 1.79 -64.54 34.47
CA ALA A 6 1.07 -64.30 33.23
C ALA A 6 -0.29 -63.61 33.51
N GLY A 7 -0.52 -62.48 32.85
CA GLY A 7 -1.82 -61.83 32.72
C GLY A 7 -2.45 -62.18 31.38
N THR A 8 -3.60 -62.82 31.43
CA THR A 8 -4.36 -63.40 30.33
C THR A 8 -5.01 -62.34 29.45
N ASN A 9 -4.68 -62.30 28.14
CA ASN A 9 -5.48 -61.53 27.18
C ASN A 9 -6.48 -62.45 26.48
N ARG A 10 -7.66 -62.50 27.10
CA ARG A 10 -8.87 -63.18 26.64
C ARG A 10 -9.31 -62.55 25.31
N LYS A 11 -9.13 -63.26 24.19
CA LYS A 11 -9.76 -62.91 22.91
C LYS A 11 -11.28 -62.82 23.11
N ARG A 12 -11.84 -61.60 23.12
CA ARG A 12 -13.29 -61.38 23.11
C ARG A 12 -13.79 -61.56 21.66
N ARG A 13 -14.53 -62.65 21.44
CA ARG A 13 -15.12 -63.08 20.15
C ARG A 13 -16.30 -62.20 19.68
N TRP A 14 -16.25 -60.88 19.83
CA TRP A 14 -17.34 -59.98 19.44
C TRP A 14 -16.95 -58.90 18.42
N GLU A 15 -15.70 -58.88 17.94
CA GLU A 15 -15.21 -57.80 17.05
C GLU A 15 -15.37 -58.07 15.55
N TYR A 16 -15.74 -59.29 15.13
CA TYR A 16 -15.87 -59.60 13.70
C TYR A 16 -17.21 -59.22 13.02
N PRO A 17 -18.38 -59.12 13.69
CA PRO A 17 -19.58 -58.59 13.05
C PRO A 17 -19.67 -57.05 13.07
N ALA A 18 -18.93 -56.36 13.95
CA ALA A 18 -18.95 -54.90 14.04
C ALA A 18 -18.18 -54.22 12.89
N LEU A 19 -17.13 -54.85 12.36
CA LEU A 19 -16.30 -54.28 11.29
C LEU A 19 -16.95 -54.38 9.90
N ILE A 20 -17.82 -55.36 9.66
CA ILE A 20 -18.56 -55.49 8.39
C ILE A 20 -19.76 -54.52 8.36
N ALA A 21 -20.42 -54.28 9.50
CA ALA A 21 -21.48 -53.27 9.59
C ALA A 21 -20.94 -51.83 9.48
N LEU A 22 -19.73 -51.56 9.98
CA LEU A 22 -19.08 -50.25 9.85
C LEU A 22 -18.57 -50.00 8.42
N GLY A 23 -18.06 -51.04 7.73
CA GLY A 23 -17.63 -50.94 6.34
C GLY A 23 -18.76 -50.60 5.35
N CYS A 24 -19.95 -51.19 5.53
CA CYS A 24 -21.12 -50.86 4.71
C CYS A 24 -21.73 -49.50 5.07
N ALA A 25 -21.69 -49.08 6.35
CA ALA A 25 -22.17 -47.76 6.75
C ALA A 25 -21.27 -46.63 6.22
N VAL A 26 -19.95 -46.83 6.17
CA VAL A 26 -19.02 -45.81 5.66
C VAL A 26 -19.10 -45.68 4.13
N VAL A 27 -19.33 -46.76 3.38
CA VAL A 27 -19.53 -46.67 1.91
C VAL A 27 -20.89 -46.08 1.55
N VAL A 28 -21.94 -46.30 2.35
CA VAL A 28 -23.24 -45.64 2.14
C VAL A 28 -23.21 -44.18 2.59
N ILE A 29 -22.46 -43.82 3.64
CA ILE A 29 -22.31 -42.43 4.08
C ILE A 29 -21.37 -41.64 3.15
N LEU A 30 -20.28 -42.21 2.62
CA LEU A 30 -19.46 -41.57 1.57
C LEU A 30 -20.17 -41.53 0.20
N GLY A 31 -20.98 -42.54 -0.11
CA GLY A 31 -21.84 -42.53 -1.29
C GLY A 31 -22.98 -41.49 -1.19
N LEU A 32 -23.52 -41.25 0.02
CA LEU A 32 -24.51 -40.20 0.25
C LEU A 32 -23.90 -38.81 0.42
N THR A 33 -22.71 -38.64 0.99
CA THR A 33 -22.08 -37.30 1.13
C THR A 33 -21.50 -36.79 -0.18
N VAL A 34 -21.09 -37.67 -1.11
CA VAL A 34 -20.76 -37.26 -2.49
C VAL A 34 -22.02 -36.90 -3.30
N VAL A 35 -23.21 -37.40 -2.91
CA VAL A 35 -24.51 -37.06 -3.53
C VAL A 35 -25.26 -35.93 -2.80
N LEU A 36 -24.77 -35.49 -1.63
CA LEU A 36 -25.33 -34.38 -0.82
C LEU A 36 -24.43 -33.13 -0.80
N THR A 37 -23.40 -33.07 -1.66
CA THR A 37 -22.96 -31.76 -2.12
C THR A 37 -24.04 -31.28 -3.08
N ASP A 38 -24.83 -30.30 -2.65
CA ASP A 38 -25.77 -29.58 -3.51
C ASP A 38 -25.00 -29.16 -4.77
N ALA A 39 -25.15 -29.92 -5.86
CA ALA A 39 -24.83 -29.41 -7.17
C ALA A 39 -25.68 -28.13 -7.30
N PRO A 40 -25.08 -26.97 -7.59
CA PRO A 40 -25.84 -25.73 -7.71
C PRO A 40 -27.01 -26.02 -8.65
N GLY A 41 -28.23 -25.73 -8.19
CA GLY A 41 -29.43 -26.04 -8.98
C GLY A 41 -29.30 -25.44 -10.37
N SER A 42 -29.90 -26.07 -11.39
CA SER A 42 -29.80 -25.62 -12.80
C SER A 42 -29.97 -24.11 -13.01
N SER A 43 -30.76 -23.43 -12.17
CA SER A 43 -30.93 -21.97 -12.15
C SER A 43 -29.74 -21.18 -11.62
N GLN A 44 -29.03 -21.67 -10.59
CA GLN A 44 -27.80 -21.07 -10.07
C GLN A 44 -26.65 -21.27 -11.07
N GLN A 45 -26.59 -22.44 -11.69
CA GLN A 45 -25.62 -22.71 -12.74
C GLN A 45 -25.85 -21.81 -13.97
N SER A 46 -27.10 -21.65 -14.43
CA SER A 46 -27.41 -20.75 -15.54
C SER A 46 -27.14 -19.28 -15.20
N ALA A 47 -27.36 -18.86 -13.95
CA ALA A 47 -27.06 -17.49 -13.52
C ALA A 47 -25.55 -17.22 -13.47
N ALA A 48 -24.77 -18.19 -12.99
CA ALA A 48 -23.31 -18.10 -12.99
C ALA A 48 -22.73 -18.09 -14.41
N GLU A 49 -23.26 -18.92 -15.31
CA GLU A 49 -22.86 -18.93 -16.73
C GLU A 49 -23.18 -17.60 -17.42
N ALA A 50 -24.36 -17.02 -17.13
CA ALA A 50 -24.74 -15.70 -17.65
C ALA A 50 -23.85 -14.57 -17.11
N ASP A 51 -23.45 -14.63 -15.83
CA ASP A 51 -22.53 -13.67 -15.24
C ASP A 51 -21.13 -13.73 -15.86
N VAL A 52 -20.60 -14.94 -16.08
CA VAL A 52 -19.31 -15.13 -16.77
C VAL A 52 -19.35 -14.57 -18.19
N ALA A 53 -20.44 -14.81 -18.93
CA ALA A 53 -20.61 -14.25 -20.27
C ALA A 53 -20.63 -12.71 -20.24
N ARG A 54 -21.40 -12.12 -19.30
CA ARG A 54 -21.48 -10.67 -19.10
C ARG A 54 -20.13 -10.05 -18.77
N VAL A 55 -19.39 -10.65 -17.83
CA VAL A 55 -18.04 -10.19 -17.46
C VAL A 55 -17.09 -10.25 -18.64
N SER A 56 -17.18 -11.27 -19.50
CA SER A 56 -16.37 -11.34 -20.72
C SER A 56 -16.68 -10.21 -21.70
N GLU A 57 -17.95 -9.81 -21.84
CA GLU A 57 -18.35 -8.70 -22.72
C GLU A 57 -17.90 -7.35 -22.16
N VAL A 58 -18.07 -7.13 -20.86
CA VAL A 58 -17.58 -5.92 -20.16
C VAL A 58 -16.06 -5.85 -20.21
N GLN A 59 -15.35 -6.97 -20.06
CA GLN A 59 -13.89 -7.01 -20.20
C GLN A 59 -13.47 -6.60 -21.63
N ALA A 60 -14.17 -7.05 -22.67
CA ALA A 60 -13.85 -6.66 -24.05
C ALA A 60 -14.09 -5.15 -24.31
N LEU A 61 -15.13 -4.56 -23.70
CA LEU A 61 -15.33 -3.11 -23.67
C LEU A 61 -14.14 -2.42 -22.99
N LEU A 62 -13.78 -2.87 -21.78
CA LEU A 62 -12.69 -2.30 -20.98
C LEU A 62 -11.32 -2.38 -21.70
N ASP A 63 -11.03 -3.47 -22.39
CA ASP A 63 -9.81 -3.62 -23.19
C ASP A 63 -9.76 -2.61 -24.35
N SER A 64 -10.91 -2.31 -24.94
CA SER A 64 -11.04 -1.34 -26.04
C SER A 64 -10.99 0.10 -25.54
N TRP A 65 -11.61 0.34 -24.39
CA TRP A 65 -11.56 1.59 -23.63
C TRP A 65 -10.12 1.97 -23.24
N ALA A 66 -9.38 1.03 -22.62
CA ALA A 66 -8.00 1.22 -22.22
C ALA A 66 -7.09 1.60 -23.40
N ARG A 67 -7.26 0.92 -24.54
CA ARG A 67 -6.53 1.23 -25.78
C ARG A 67 -6.84 2.62 -26.32
N ALA A 68 -8.09 3.08 -26.21
CA ALA A 68 -8.46 4.43 -26.66
C ALA A 68 -7.95 5.52 -25.72
N GLN A 69 -7.96 5.29 -24.40
CA GLN A 69 -7.39 6.23 -23.42
C GLN A 69 -5.90 6.48 -23.68
N MET A 70 -5.16 5.43 -24.07
CA MET A 70 -3.72 5.51 -24.36
C MET A 70 -3.39 5.69 -25.84
N SER A 71 -4.37 6.07 -26.67
CA SER A 71 -4.13 6.37 -28.08
C SER A 71 -3.72 7.83 -28.28
N ASP A 72 -3.13 8.12 -29.45
CA ASP A 72 -2.82 9.50 -29.87
C ASP A 72 -4.09 10.36 -30.10
N ASP A 73 -5.28 9.75 -30.13
CA ASP A 73 -6.57 10.43 -30.28
C ASP A 73 -7.56 10.02 -29.18
N PRO A 74 -7.49 10.66 -27.99
CA PRO A 74 -8.43 10.44 -26.90
C PRO A 74 -9.89 10.74 -27.26
N THR A 75 -10.18 11.48 -28.34
CA THR A 75 -11.57 11.75 -28.74
C THR A 75 -12.31 10.50 -29.22
N SER A 76 -11.56 9.45 -29.59
CA SER A 76 -12.09 8.12 -29.90
C SER A 76 -12.85 7.48 -28.73
N LEU A 77 -12.66 7.94 -27.49
CA LEU A 77 -13.44 7.50 -26.33
C LEU A 77 -14.94 7.71 -26.48
N ALA A 78 -15.37 8.65 -27.34
CA ALA A 78 -16.78 8.94 -27.62
C ALA A 78 -17.57 7.70 -28.07
N GLN A 79 -16.93 6.72 -28.73
CA GLN A 79 -17.59 5.51 -29.22
C GLN A 79 -17.96 4.51 -28.10
N PHE A 80 -17.37 4.68 -26.91
CA PHE A 80 -17.57 3.78 -25.77
C PHE A 80 -18.42 4.40 -24.67
N VAL A 81 -18.71 5.70 -24.74
CA VAL A 81 -19.56 6.38 -23.76
C VAL A 81 -21.01 6.32 -24.19
N ASP A 82 -21.91 5.93 -23.28
CA ASP A 82 -23.34 5.91 -23.58
C ASP A 82 -23.88 7.33 -23.81
N ALA A 83 -24.74 7.50 -24.83
CA ALA A 83 -25.30 8.82 -25.17
C ALA A 83 -26.17 9.44 -24.05
N ALA A 84 -26.65 8.63 -23.10
CA ALA A 84 -27.41 9.05 -21.95
C ALA A 84 -26.56 9.14 -20.66
N ALA A 85 -25.24 8.98 -20.75
CA ALA A 85 -24.33 9.24 -19.64
C ALA A 85 -24.42 10.70 -19.16
N ALA A 86 -23.89 10.96 -17.96
CA ALA A 86 -23.92 12.30 -17.38
C ALA A 86 -23.25 13.32 -18.32
N PRO A 87 -23.82 14.53 -18.50
CA PRO A 87 -23.18 15.59 -19.27
C PRO A 87 -21.76 15.86 -18.76
N GLY A 88 -20.79 15.92 -19.67
CA GLY A 88 -19.38 16.20 -19.35
C GLY A 88 -18.51 14.98 -19.02
N LEU A 89 -19.06 13.76 -18.96
CA LEU A 89 -18.26 12.53 -18.76
C LEU A 89 -17.19 12.38 -19.84
N LEU A 90 -17.58 12.42 -21.11
CA LEU A 90 -16.63 12.29 -22.22
C LEU A 90 -15.52 13.35 -22.15
N ASP A 91 -15.87 14.61 -21.86
CA ASP A 91 -14.87 15.68 -21.74
C ASP A 91 -13.92 15.45 -20.56
N ALA A 92 -14.41 14.90 -19.45
CA ALA A 92 -13.58 14.53 -18.30
C ALA A 92 -12.61 13.39 -18.64
N GLU A 93 -13.08 12.36 -19.36
CA GLU A 93 -12.25 11.23 -19.80
C GLU A 93 -11.19 11.65 -20.81
N ILE A 94 -11.53 12.52 -21.75
CA ILE A 94 -10.56 13.09 -22.69
C ILE A 94 -9.49 13.88 -21.94
N ARG A 95 -9.87 14.69 -20.93
CA ARG A 95 -8.90 15.44 -20.10
C ARG A 95 -7.99 14.50 -19.32
N ARG A 96 -8.55 13.44 -18.70
CA ARG A 96 -7.78 12.41 -17.99
C ARG A 96 -6.78 11.73 -18.92
N ALA A 97 -7.23 11.21 -20.06
CA ALA A 97 -6.39 10.54 -21.04
C ALA A 97 -5.27 11.46 -21.55
N THR A 98 -5.60 12.73 -21.81
CA THR A 98 -4.61 13.75 -22.21
C THR A 98 -3.58 14.00 -21.10
N ALA A 99 -4.00 14.10 -19.84
CA ALA A 99 -3.10 14.28 -18.70
C ALA A 99 -2.20 13.06 -18.48
N ALA A 100 -2.77 11.85 -18.56
CA ALA A 100 -2.03 10.59 -18.46
C ALA A 100 -0.99 10.46 -19.59
N GLY A 101 -1.28 10.98 -20.80
CA GLY A 101 -0.34 11.01 -21.92
C GLY A 101 0.95 11.80 -21.70
N ALA A 102 1.08 12.54 -20.58
CA ALA A 102 2.35 13.11 -20.14
C ALA A 102 3.33 12.06 -19.58
N LEU A 103 2.86 10.83 -19.34
CA LEU A 103 3.62 9.70 -18.81
C LEU A 103 3.71 8.59 -19.86
N SER A 104 4.76 7.78 -19.78
CA SER A 104 4.90 6.56 -20.58
C SER A 104 4.52 5.35 -19.72
N PHE A 105 3.64 4.50 -20.24
CA PHE A 105 3.16 3.30 -19.54
C PHE A 105 3.57 2.05 -20.31
N SER A 106 4.15 1.07 -19.59
CA SER A 106 4.42 -0.27 -20.14
C SER A 106 3.21 -1.19 -20.00
N ASP A 107 2.24 -0.83 -19.16
CA ASP A 107 0.96 -1.51 -18.99
C ASP A 107 -0.13 -0.48 -18.63
N TRP A 108 -1.30 -0.65 -19.24
CA TRP A 108 -2.51 0.10 -18.94
C TRP A 108 -3.73 -0.73 -19.35
N ALA A 109 -4.44 -1.27 -18.36
CA ALA A 109 -5.57 -2.16 -18.56
C ALA A 109 -6.55 -2.06 -17.41
N TYR A 110 -7.77 -2.55 -17.62
CA TYR A 110 -8.74 -2.73 -16.56
C TYR A 110 -9.06 -4.22 -16.43
N GLU A 111 -9.26 -4.70 -15.21
CA GLU A 111 -9.61 -6.09 -14.93
C GLU A 111 -10.93 -6.12 -14.14
N VAL A 112 -11.95 -6.80 -14.68
CA VAL A 112 -13.23 -7.08 -13.99
C VAL A 112 -13.32 -8.56 -13.62
N SER A 113 -13.91 -8.87 -12.46
CA SER A 113 -14.02 -10.25 -11.96
C SER A 113 -15.47 -10.74 -11.96
N PRO A 114 -15.71 -12.05 -12.18
CA PRO A 114 -17.02 -12.67 -11.93
C PRO A 114 -17.59 -12.33 -10.55
N GLY A 115 -18.89 -12.08 -10.49
CA GLY A 115 -19.60 -11.72 -9.26
C GLY A 115 -19.42 -10.28 -8.78
N THR A 116 -18.68 -9.41 -9.50
CA THR A 116 -18.57 -7.98 -9.11
C THR A 116 -19.56 -7.06 -9.82
N LEU A 117 -20.19 -7.51 -10.92
CA LEU A 117 -21.22 -6.76 -11.61
C LEU A 117 -22.55 -6.87 -10.86
N VAL A 118 -23.05 -5.71 -10.41
CA VAL A 118 -24.32 -5.59 -9.71
C VAL A 118 -25.23 -4.70 -10.54
N GLU A 119 -26.43 -5.19 -10.86
CA GLU A 119 -27.43 -4.39 -11.54
C GLU A 119 -27.80 -3.18 -10.66
N ALA A 120 -27.60 -1.98 -11.19
CA ALA A 120 -27.85 -0.73 -10.51
C ALA A 120 -29.26 -0.24 -10.87
N ALA A 121 -30.20 -0.34 -9.93
CA ALA A 121 -31.52 0.26 -10.11
C ALA A 121 -31.41 1.79 -9.96
N ARG A 122 -31.77 2.53 -11.01
CA ARG A 122 -31.82 4.00 -10.97
C ARG A 122 -33.19 4.53 -11.36
N THR A 123 -33.72 5.41 -10.52
CA THR A 123 -34.89 6.23 -10.84
C THR A 123 -34.55 7.16 -12.01
N GLY A 124 -35.24 7.01 -13.14
CA GLY A 124 -34.99 7.81 -14.35
C GLY A 124 -33.89 7.26 -15.28
N SER A 125 -33.54 5.98 -15.18
CA SER A 125 -32.81 5.30 -16.27
C SER A 125 -33.55 5.49 -17.60
N PRO A 126 -32.84 5.78 -18.71
CA PRO A 126 -33.45 5.81 -20.04
C PRO A 126 -34.13 4.48 -20.35
N ASP A 127 -35.28 4.54 -21.04
CA ASP A 127 -35.97 3.33 -21.49
C ASP A 127 -35.02 2.46 -22.34
N GLY A 128 -35.00 1.16 -22.08
CA GLY A 128 -34.20 0.18 -22.83
C GLY A 128 -32.72 0.09 -22.42
N VAL A 129 -32.33 0.68 -21.28
CA VAL A 129 -30.96 0.58 -20.75
C VAL A 129 -30.96 -0.14 -19.40
N THR A 130 -30.13 -1.18 -19.29
CA THR A 130 -29.81 -1.82 -18.00
C THR A 130 -28.48 -1.28 -17.49
N LEU A 131 -28.43 -0.80 -16.25
CA LEU A 131 -27.21 -0.27 -15.66
C LEU A 131 -26.55 -1.31 -14.75
N TRP A 132 -25.22 -1.36 -14.80
CA TRP A 132 -24.41 -2.31 -14.05
C TRP A 132 -23.27 -1.58 -13.35
N GLY A 133 -23.23 -1.59 -12.03
CA GLY A 133 -22.11 -1.11 -11.24
C GLY A 133 -21.10 -2.24 -11.01
N ALA A 134 -19.80 -1.95 -11.14
CA ALA A 134 -18.76 -2.87 -10.73
C ALA A 134 -17.54 -2.14 -10.18
N GLN A 135 -16.92 -2.79 -9.20
CA GLN A 135 -15.53 -2.54 -8.87
C GLN A 135 -14.65 -3.20 -9.94
N VAL A 136 -13.81 -2.41 -10.58
CA VAL A 136 -12.81 -2.88 -11.55
C VAL A 136 -11.42 -2.49 -11.07
N ASN A 137 -10.41 -3.28 -11.43
CA ASN A 137 -9.03 -2.95 -11.10
C ASN A 137 -8.39 -2.25 -12.30
N LEU A 138 -8.05 -0.96 -12.16
CA LEU A 138 -7.10 -0.31 -13.04
C LEU A 138 -5.71 -0.91 -12.77
N ARG A 139 -5.15 -1.57 -13.77
CA ARG A 139 -3.79 -2.12 -13.78
C ARG A 139 -2.90 -1.24 -14.62
N TYR A 140 -1.82 -0.71 -14.05
CA TYR A 140 -0.87 0.10 -14.80
C TYR A 140 0.58 -0.07 -14.31
N ALA A 141 1.53 0.24 -15.18
CA ALA A 141 2.95 0.32 -14.87
C ALA A 141 3.58 1.48 -15.64
N LEU A 142 4.35 2.33 -14.95
CA LEU A 142 5.15 3.35 -15.60
C LEU A 142 6.36 2.71 -16.26
N ASP A 143 6.54 2.99 -17.55
CA ASP A 143 7.63 2.42 -18.34
C ASP A 143 8.99 2.86 -17.78
N GLY A 144 9.97 1.94 -17.80
CA GLY A 144 11.32 2.17 -17.26
C GLY A 144 11.45 2.22 -15.73
N VAL A 145 10.38 2.53 -14.99
CA VAL A 145 10.43 2.74 -13.53
C VAL A 145 9.79 1.58 -12.75
N ASP A 146 8.54 1.23 -13.06
CA ASP A 146 7.82 0.17 -12.34
C ASP A 146 8.31 -1.22 -12.78
N ALA A 147 8.78 -2.02 -11.81
CA ALA A 147 9.21 -3.40 -12.07
C ALA A 147 8.04 -4.36 -12.35
N ALA A 148 6.85 -4.05 -11.81
CA ALA A 148 5.63 -4.82 -12.00
C ALA A 148 4.41 -3.88 -11.96
N PRO A 149 3.32 -4.22 -12.69
CA PRO A 149 2.11 -3.42 -12.65
C PRO A 149 1.45 -3.39 -11.29
N THR A 150 0.97 -2.20 -10.90
CA THR A 150 0.12 -1.98 -9.73
C THR A 150 -1.35 -2.17 -10.09
N ARG A 151 -2.19 -2.49 -9.11
CA ARG A 151 -3.64 -2.60 -9.27
C ARG A 151 -4.37 -1.68 -8.30
N LYS A 152 -5.23 -0.82 -8.85
CA LYS A 152 -6.04 0.13 -8.08
C LYS A 152 -7.52 -0.09 -8.36
N SER A 153 -8.30 -0.24 -7.29
CA SER A 153 -9.75 -0.40 -7.39
C SER A 153 -10.40 0.92 -7.80
N VAL A 154 -11.13 0.91 -8.90
CA VAL A 154 -11.96 2.03 -9.36
C VAL A 154 -13.41 1.57 -9.53
N LEU A 155 -14.36 2.45 -9.24
CA LEU A 155 -15.79 2.14 -9.38
C LEU A 155 -16.27 2.60 -10.75
N MET A 156 -16.83 1.68 -11.55
CA MET A 156 -17.40 2.00 -12.85
C MET A 156 -18.87 1.61 -12.93
N THR A 157 -19.62 2.33 -13.76
CA THR A 157 -20.98 2.00 -14.15
C THR A 157 -21.03 1.79 -15.66
N PHE A 158 -21.61 0.68 -16.08
CA PHE A 158 -21.79 0.30 -17.46
C PHE A 158 -23.27 0.36 -17.83
N ALA A 159 -23.55 0.68 -19.08
CA ALA A 159 -24.87 0.60 -19.69
C ALA A 159 -24.90 -0.53 -20.70
N GLU A 160 -25.89 -1.41 -20.58
CA GLU A 160 -26.22 -2.44 -21.55
C GLU A 160 -27.45 -1.99 -22.35
N ARG A 161 -27.30 -1.90 -23.67
CA ARG A 161 -28.37 -1.51 -24.60
C ARG A 161 -28.31 -2.38 -25.84
N ASP A 162 -29.41 -3.08 -26.14
CA ASP A 162 -29.53 -3.94 -27.32
C ASP A 162 -28.36 -4.93 -27.50
N GLY A 163 -27.83 -5.47 -26.38
CA GLY A 163 -26.68 -6.38 -26.36
C GLY A 163 -25.31 -5.72 -26.57
N SER A 164 -25.23 -4.39 -26.54
CA SER A 164 -23.99 -3.61 -26.59
C SER A 164 -23.70 -2.96 -25.23
N TRP A 165 -22.41 -2.84 -24.91
CA TRP A 165 -21.93 -2.29 -23.64
C TRP A 165 -21.24 -0.95 -23.82
N PHE A 166 -21.50 -0.05 -22.88
CA PHE A 166 -20.94 1.30 -22.86
C PHE A 166 -20.53 1.69 -21.45
N VAL A 167 -19.55 2.58 -21.32
CA VAL A 167 -19.24 3.29 -20.09
C VAL A 167 -20.32 4.34 -19.86
N PHE A 168 -20.92 4.31 -18.67
CA PHE A 168 -21.97 5.23 -18.25
C PHE A 168 -21.50 6.21 -17.17
N ALA A 169 -20.62 5.73 -16.28
CA ALA A 169 -19.87 6.53 -15.33
C ALA A 169 -18.58 5.79 -14.96
N ASP A 170 -17.54 6.52 -14.57
CA ASP A 170 -16.18 6.02 -14.36
C ASP A 170 -15.70 6.17 -12.90
N GLY A 171 -16.59 6.63 -12.01
CA GLY A 171 -16.29 6.84 -10.59
C GLY A 171 -15.65 8.18 -10.25
N SER A 172 -15.10 8.95 -11.21
CA SER A 172 -14.60 10.31 -10.97
C SER A 172 -15.71 11.36 -10.95
N ILE A 173 -16.83 11.07 -11.60
CA ILE A 173 -18.10 11.79 -11.39
C ILE A 173 -18.73 11.24 -10.12
N VAL A 174 -18.15 11.66 -9.00
CA VAL A 174 -18.63 11.39 -7.65
C VAL A 174 -20.09 11.85 -7.58
N ASP A 175 -20.95 11.01 -7.00
CA ASP A 175 -22.22 11.40 -6.35
C ASP A 175 -23.57 11.29 -7.11
N VAL A 176 -23.64 10.66 -8.29
CA VAL A 176 -24.96 10.47 -8.95
C VAL A 176 -25.64 9.12 -8.62
N LEU A 177 -24.95 8.17 -7.99
CA LEU A 177 -25.51 6.85 -7.67
C LEU A 177 -25.62 6.54 -6.16
N GLY A 178 -25.28 7.49 -5.28
CA GLY A 178 -25.00 7.20 -3.86
C GLY A 178 -26.06 7.54 -2.80
N SER A 179 -27.15 8.26 -3.10
CA SER A 179 -27.98 8.82 -2.00
C SER A 179 -29.46 8.45 -1.98
N GLY A 180 -29.90 7.39 -2.67
CA GLY A 180 -31.35 7.18 -2.83
C GLY A 180 -31.87 5.79 -3.19
N SER A 181 -31.31 4.69 -2.70
CA SER A 181 -32.05 3.41 -2.67
C SER A 181 -31.35 2.36 -1.81
N SER A 182 -32.10 1.85 -0.84
CA SER A 182 -31.80 0.69 -0.01
C SER A 182 -31.30 -0.51 -0.82
N GLY A 183 -30.10 -1.04 -0.54
CA GLY A 183 -29.80 -2.45 -0.81
C GLY A 183 -28.34 -2.85 -1.08
N SER A 184 -27.48 -1.97 -1.61
CA SER A 184 -26.08 -2.33 -1.92
C SER A 184 -25.12 -1.27 -1.40
N GLN A 185 -24.45 -1.57 -0.29
CA GLN A 185 -23.33 -0.80 0.22
C GLN A 185 -22.09 -1.09 -0.64
N LEU A 186 -21.99 -0.48 -1.82
CA LEU A 186 -20.69 -0.27 -2.45
C LEU A 186 -20.06 0.99 -1.81
N SER A 187 -19.79 0.92 -0.51
CA SER A 187 -19.01 1.93 0.20
C SER A 187 -17.52 1.64 0.01
N VAL A 188 -17.06 1.72 -1.23
CA VAL A 188 -15.63 1.62 -1.55
C VAL A 188 -15.24 2.92 -2.25
N ASP A 189 -14.28 3.64 -1.66
CA ASP A 189 -13.70 4.83 -2.27
C ASP A 189 -13.07 4.42 -3.62
N SER A 190 -13.49 5.07 -4.71
CA SER A 190 -12.86 4.87 -6.02
C SER A 190 -11.46 5.48 -5.97
N TRP A 191 -10.44 4.73 -6.37
CA TRP A 191 -9.08 5.26 -6.43
C TRP A 191 -8.95 6.29 -7.57
N HIS A 192 -8.15 7.33 -7.33
CA HIS A 192 -7.82 8.34 -8.33
C HIS A 192 -6.29 8.54 -8.38
N GLY A 193 -5.76 8.62 -9.59
CA GLY A 193 -4.35 8.91 -9.87
C GLY A 193 -4.12 10.40 -10.12
N PRO A 194 -2.86 10.85 -10.24
CA PRO A 194 -2.56 12.27 -10.45
C PRO A 194 -3.18 12.84 -11.73
N TRP A 195 -3.36 12.00 -12.77
CA TRP A 195 -4.02 12.40 -14.03
C TRP A 195 -5.52 12.69 -13.89
N ASP A 196 -6.15 12.31 -12.77
CA ASP A 196 -7.54 12.68 -12.46
C ASP A 196 -7.67 14.14 -11.98
N PHE A 197 -6.57 14.74 -11.52
CA PHE A 197 -6.55 16.07 -10.90
C PHE A 197 -6.10 17.19 -11.85
N GLY A 198 -5.74 16.84 -13.09
CA GLY A 198 -5.46 17.79 -14.16
C GLY A 198 -4.15 17.51 -14.89
N PRO A 199 -3.68 18.46 -15.72
CA PRO A 199 -2.44 18.31 -16.46
C PRO A 199 -1.25 18.04 -15.55
N LEU A 200 -0.31 17.21 -16.01
CA LEU A 200 0.85 16.80 -15.23
C LEU A 200 2.10 17.61 -15.58
N ALA A 201 2.93 17.83 -14.57
CA ALA A 201 4.33 18.21 -14.69
C ALA A 201 5.18 17.00 -14.34
N VAL A 202 6.17 16.69 -15.18
CA VAL A 202 6.96 15.47 -15.07
C VAL A 202 8.43 15.81 -15.20
N SER A 203 9.25 15.29 -14.27
CA SER A 203 10.71 15.38 -14.34
C SER A 203 11.31 14.05 -13.90
N THR A 204 12.48 13.71 -14.43
CA THR A 204 13.21 12.47 -14.12
C THR A 204 14.57 12.76 -13.51
N ASN A 205 15.13 11.78 -12.82
CA ASN A 205 16.53 11.81 -12.41
C ASN A 205 17.48 11.71 -13.63
N ALA A 206 18.79 11.84 -13.43
CA ALA A 206 19.75 11.86 -14.53
C ALA A 206 19.82 10.53 -15.32
N ALA A 207 19.49 9.40 -14.68
CA ALA A 207 19.45 8.09 -15.32
C ALA A 207 18.10 7.77 -16.00
N GLU A 208 17.10 8.64 -15.85
CA GLU A 208 15.74 8.47 -16.39
C GLU A 208 15.03 7.17 -15.93
N ASP A 209 15.43 6.63 -14.78
CA ASP A 209 14.87 5.41 -14.18
C ASP A 209 14.09 5.65 -12.88
N SER A 210 14.00 6.92 -12.46
CA SER A 210 13.12 7.41 -11.40
C SER A 210 12.43 8.69 -11.84
N ILE A 211 11.17 8.85 -11.44
CA ILE A 211 10.28 9.89 -11.96
C ILE A 211 9.62 10.67 -10.83
N VAL A 212 9.44 11.97 -11.05
CA VAL A 212 8.65 12.86 -10.21
C VAL A 212 7.48 13.39 -11.02
N VAL A 213 6.27 13.19 -10.52
CA VAL A 213 5.02 13.63 -11.12
C VAL A 213 4.37 14.65 -10.20
N GLY A 214 3.92 15.76 -10.75
CA GLY A 214 3.11 16.75 -10.04
C GLY A 214 2.24 17.51 -11.03
N HIS A 215 1.97 18.78 -10.74
CA HIS A 215 1.20 19.65 -11.63
C HIS A 215 2.01 20.88 -12.09
N PRO A 216 1.67 21.52 -13.22
CA PRO A 216 2.40 22.67 -13.77
C PRO A 216 2.69 23.80 -12.78
N GLY A 217 1.79 24.05 -11.82
CA GLY A 217 2.00 25.05 -10.76
C GLY A 217 3.14 24.72 -9.78
N GLN A 218 3.68 23.50 -9.82
CA GLN A 218 4.66 22.95 -8.87
C GLN A 218 5.98 22.57 -9.55
N GLN A 219 6.20 22.94 -10.81
CA GLN A 219 7.35 22.50 -11.62
C GLN A 219 8.70 22.67 -10.89
N ALA A 220 8.93 23.81 -10.25
CA ALA A 220 10.20 24.05 -9.54
C ALA A 220 10.46 23.05 -8.39
N PHE A 221 9.42 22.58 -7.71
CA PHE A 221 9.55 21.57 -6.66
C PHE A 221 9.70 20.16 -7.25
N VAL A 222 8.99 19.86 -8.34
CA VAL A 222 9.14 18.62 -9.12
C VAL A 222 10.58 18.46 -9.62
N ASP A 223 11.15 19.50 -10.23
CA ASP A 223 12.54 19.52 -10.70
C ASP A 223 13.55 19.35 -9.55
N ALA A 224 13.28 20.00 -8.41
CA ALA A 224 14.16 19.93 -7.26
C ALA A 224 14.17 18.53 -6.62
N LEU A 225 13.01 17.86 -6.55
CA LEU A 225 12.93 16.45 -6.13
C LEU A 225 13.66 15.55 -7.13
N ALA A 226 13.47 15.77 -8.43
CA ALA A 226 14.12 14.96 -9.47
C ALA A 226 15.65 15.05 -9.38
N ALA A 227 16.19 16.24 -9.10
CA ALA A 227 17.62 16.44 -8.86
C ALA A 227 18.14 15.79 -7.56
N ASP A 228 17.27 15.57 -6.57
CA ASP A 228 17.65 14.95 -5.29
C ASP A 228 17.58 13.41 -5.34
N LEU A 229 16.91 12.82 -6.34
CA LEU A 229 16.66 11.36 -6.44
C LEU A 229 17.94 10.52 -6.47
N ASP A 230 18.91 10.84 -7.33
CA ASP A 230 20.16 10.06 -7.44
C ASP A 230 20.92 10.00 -6.10
N GLY A 231 20.92 11.13 -5.39
CA GLY A 231 21.52 11.22 -4.06
C GLY A 231 20.75 10.43 -3.00
N ALA A 232 19.42 10.38 -3.11
CA ALA A 232 18.57 9.60 -2.22
C ALA A 232 18.74 8.10 -2.46
N VAL A 233 18.64 7.62 -3.72
CA VAL A 233 18.87 6.22 -4.10
C VAL A 233 20.24 5.76 -3.63
N LYS A 234 21.30 6.52 -3.91
CA LYS A 234 22.65 6.18 -3.46
C LYS A 234 22.76 6.07 -1.94
N ASN A 235 22.16 7.02 -1.19
CA ASN A 235 22.20 6.99 0.27
C ASN A 235 21.47 5.75 0.82
N THR A 236 20.29 5.45 0.28
CA THR A 236 19.49 4.29 0.65
C THR A 236 20.20 2.98 0.32
N THR A 237 20.72 2.79 -0.89
CA THR A 237 21.47 1.57 -1.27
C THR A 237 22.71 1.38 -0.41
N GLN A 238 23.43 2.44 -0.06
CA GLN A 238 24.61 2.32 0.81
C GLN A 238 24.29 1.83 2.22
N LEU A 239 23.11 2.17 2.74
CA LEU A 239 22.68 1.79 4.08
C LEU A 239 21.94 0.44 4.08
N TRP A 240 21.00 0.24 3.15
CA TRP A 240 20.15 -0.95 3.06
C TRP A 240 20.80 -2.12 2.30
N GLY A 241 21.59 -1.84 1.28
CA GLY A 241 22.06 -2.80 0.27
C GLY A 241 21.31 -2.67 -1.06
N ASP A 242 21.65 -3.54 -2.01
CA ASP A 242 21.18 -3.56 -3.41
C ASP A 242 19.96 -4.46 -3.65
N GLY A 243 19.36 -4.99 -2.58
CA GLY A 243 18.23 -5.93 -2.65
C GLY A 243 16.85 -5.30 -2.93
N TRP A 244 16.79 -4.10 -3.52
CA TRP A 244 15.55 -3.38 -3.83
C TRP A 244 15.63 -2.79 -5.25
N SER A 245 14.57 -2.12 -5.73
CA SER A 245 14.50 -1.67 -7.14
C SER A 245 15.51 -0.60 -7.51
N GLU A 246 16.08 0.13 -6.53
CA GLU A 246 16.93 1.32 -6.74
C GLU A 246 16.28 2.39 -7.60
N ARG A 247 14.94 2.39 -7.65
CA ARG A 247 14.09 3.25 -8.46
C ARG A 247 12.90 3.71 -7.65
N ALA A 248 12.44 4.92 -7.91
CA ALA A 248 11.28 5.48 -7.25
C ALA A 248 10.35 6.23 -8.19
N VAL A 249 9.06 6.14 -7.87
CA VAL A 249 8.03 7.03 -8.40
C VAL A 249 7.63 7.98 -7.28
N VAL A 250 7.92 9.26 -7.46
CA VAL A 250 7.54 10.33 -6.53
C VAL A 250 6.37 11.09 -7.13
N MET A 251 5.35 11.37 -6.33
CA MET A 251 4.19 12.16 -6.74
C MET A 251 4.04 13.35 -5.80
N VAL A 252 3.64 14.51 -6.32
CA VAL A 252 3.40 15.73 -5.56
C VAL A 252 1.96 16.15 -5.76
N ALA A 253 1.13 15.96 -4.74
CA ALA A 253 -0.27 16.32 -4.80
C ALA A 253 -0.44 17.84 -4.96
N GLY A 254 -1.32 18.28 -5.85
CA GLY A 254 -1.73 19.67 -6.03
C GLY A 254 -2.77 20.15 -5.01
N SER A 255 -3.46 19.23 -4.34
CA SER A 255 -4.44 19.58 -3.30
C SER A 255 -4.53 18.55 -2.17
N PRO A 256 -5.13 18.89 -1.02
CA PRO A 256 -5.39 17.92 0.05
C PRO A 256 -6.30 16.76 -0.39
N GLU A 257 -7.27 17.03 -1.27
CA GLU A 257 -8.18 16.02 -1.82
C GLU A 257 -7.41 15.01 -2.68
N GLU A 258 -6.50 15.48 -3.53
CA GLU A 258 -5.62 14.61 -4.30
C GLU A 258 -4.69 13.78 -3.41
N PHE A 259 -4.09 14.42 -2.41
CA PHE A 259 -3.23 13.72 -1.46
C PHE A 259 -4.00 12.57 -0.78
N THR A 260 -5.19 12.88 -0.26
CA THR A 260 -6.09 11.91 0.39
C THR A 260 -6.49 10.78 -0.58
N ALA A 261 -6.76 11.08 -1.85
CA ALA A 261 -7.11 10.07 -2.84
C ALA A 261 -5.95 9.09 -3.13
N MET A 262 -4.70 9.56 -3.04
CA MET A 262 -3.51 8.73 -3.29
C MET A 262 -3.08 7.92 -2.06
N VAL A 263 -3.21 8.46 -0.85
CA VAL A 263 -2.72 7.82 0.39
C VAL A 263 -3.82 7.16 1.25
N GLY A 264 -5.09 7.47 0.98
CA GLY A 264 -6.25 7.01 1.75
C GLY A 264 -6.75 8.02 2.79
N SER A 265 -8.02 7.87 3.18
CA SER A 265 -8.79 8.80 4.04
C SER A 265 -8.28 8.97 5.47
N GLN A 266 -7.30 8.19 5.90
CA GLN A 266 -6.69 8.29 7.22
C GLN A 266 -5.69 9.45 7.34
N HIS A 267 -5.32 10.10 6.22
CA HIS A 267 -4.37 11.20 6.18
C HIS A 267 -4.91 12.37 5.37
N ASP A 268 -4.94 13.57 5.95
CA ASP A 268 -5.39 14.81 5.28
C ASP A 268 -4.23 15.65 4.69
N GLY A 269 -2.99 15.16 4.82
CA GLY A 269 -1.77 15.82 4.36
C GLY A 269 -1.40 17.11 5.09
N SER A 270 -2.15 17.52 6.13
CA SER A 270 -1.97 18.82 6.79
C SER A 270 -0.73 18.86 7.70
N SER A 271 -0.38 17.73 8.31
CA SER A 271 0.72 17.56 9.27
C SER A 271 1.89 16.71 8.74
N ILE A 272 1.73 16.08 7.58
CA ILE A 272 2.69 15.14 7.00
C ILE A 272 3.27 15.74 5.72
N ALA A 273 4.60 15.68 5.58
CA ALA A 273 5.29 16.21 4.41
C ALA A 273 5.24 15.26 3.21
N ALA A 274 5.40 13.96 3.47
CA ALA A 274 5.29 12.91 2.48
C ALA A 274 4.88 11.58 3.13
N VAL A 275 4.41 10.63 2.31
CA VAL A 275 4.06 9.27 2.73
C VAL A 275 4.49 8.28 1.66
N SER A 276 5.12 7.19 2.08
CA SER A 276 5.38 6.03 1.23
C SER A 276 4.18 5.08 1.23
N VAL A 277 3.66 4.77 0.05
CA VAL A 277 2.58 3.81 -0.16
C VAL A 277 3.04 2.66 -1.04
N ALA A 278 2.39 1.50 -0.90
CA ALA A 278 2.61 0.33 -1.74
C ALA A 278 1.30 -0.43 -1.89
N ASP A 279 1.19 -1.29 -2.91
CA ASP A 279 0.10 -2.24 -2.97
C ASP A 279 0.20 -3.24 -1.82
N THR A 280 -0.95 -3.77 -1.38
CA THR A 280 -1.00 -4.75 -0.30
C THR A 280 -0.13 -5.97 -0.65
N VAL A 281 0.94 -6.14 0.11
CA VAL A 281 1.79 -7.33 0.02
C VAL A 281 0.99 -8.49 0.59
N ARG A 282 0.68 -9.50 -0.23
CA ARG A 282 0.10 -10.75 0.29
C ARG A 282 1.12 -11.41 1.20
N ASP A 283 0.68 -11.98 2.32
CA ASP A 283 1.56 -12.73 3.23
C ASP A 283 2.38 -13.78 2.47
N GLY A 284 3.71 -13.65 2.51
CA GLY A 284 4.64 -14.55 1.83
C GLY A 284 4.96 -14.21 0.37
N ALA A 285 4.42 -13.13 -0.19
CA ALA A 285 4.88 -12.59 -1.47
C ALA A 285 6.20 -11.83 -1.28
N SER A 286 7.20 -12.15 -2.10
CA SER A 286 8.49 -11.44 -2.15
C SER A 286 8.40 -10.09 -2.86
N ASP A 287 7.37 -9.92 -3.70
CA ASP A 287 7.31 -8.85 -4.69
C ASP A 287 6.38 -7.74 -4.19
N VAL A 288 6.96 -6.58 -3.91
CA VAL A 288 6.22 -5.35 -3.61
C VAL A 288 5.99 -4.60 -4.92
N SER A 289 4.75 -4.19 -5.17
CA SER A 289 4.36 -3.41 -6.36
C SER A 289 3.64 -2.12 -5.95
N GLY A 290 3.46 -1.19 -6.90
CA GLY A 290 2.73 0.06 -6.66
C GLY A 290 3.37 0.98 -5.63
N GLN A 291 4.68 0.86 -5.43
CA GLN A 291 5.44 1.68 -4.49
C GLN A 291 5.52 3.13 -4.97
N ARG A 292 5.03 4.08 -4.17
CA ARG A 292 5.06 5.53 -4.47
C ARG A 292 5.48 6.33 -3.24
N ILE A 293 6.21 7.41 -3.45
CA ILE A 293 6.43 8.44 -2.43
C ILE A 293 5.52 9.63 -2.76
N ILE A 294 4.57 9.95 -1.90
CA ILE A 294 3.57 10.99 -2.14
C ILE A 294 3.87 12.20 -1.25
N PHE A 295 4.24 13.33 -1.83
CA PHE A 295 4.40 14.61 -1.12
C PHE A 295 3.06 15.34 -1.01
N SER A 296 2.82 15.95 0.16
CA SER A 296 1.64 16.77 0.41
C SER A 296 1.72 18.11 -0.34
N PRO A 297 0.59 18.74 -0.69
CA PRO A 297 0.57 20.01 -1.41
C PRO A 297 1.32 21.14 -0.67
N ALA A 298 1.39 21.06 0.66
CA ALA A 298 2.07 22.06 1.48
C ALA A 298 3.61 21.90 1.47
N ALA A 299 4.14 20.74 1.06
CA ALA A 299 5.55 20.40 1.16
C ALA A 299 6.45 21.42 0.46
N ALA A 300 6.08 21.86 -0.74
CA ALA A 300 6.86 22.82 -1.52
C ALA A 300 7.09 24.16 -0.81
N SER A 301 6.15 24.58 0.04
CA SER A 301 6.24 25.83 0.80
C SER A 301 6.93 25.69 2.17
N ARG A 302 6.95 24.47 2.73
CA ARG A 302 7.44 24.19 4.08
C ARG A 302 8.89 23.69 4.08
N LEU A 303 9.30 23.00 3.02
CA LEU A 303 10.59 22.32 2.98
C LEU A 303 11.68 23.20 2.35
N THR A 304 12.79 23.30 3.06
CA THR A 304 14.06 23.77 2.51
C THR A 304 14.70 22.66 1.65
N SER A 305 15.80 22.96 0.94
CA SER A 305 16.54 21.92 0.22
C SER A 305 17.01 20.79 1.13
N THR A 306 17.55 21.12 2.30
CA THR A 306 18.07 20.15 3.25
C THR A 306 16.96 19.28 3.84
N THR A 307 15.84 19.88 4.24
CA THR A 307 14.73 19.12 4.81
C THR A 307 13.97 18.32 3.75
N ARG A 308 13.89 18.79 2.50
CA ARG A 308 13.36 18.01 1.37
C ARG A 308 14.20 16.77 1.09
N GLN A 309 15.53 16.90 1.05
CA GLN A 309 16.43 15.76 0.88
C GLN A 309 16.31 14.75 2.02
N ALA A 310 16.17 15.23 3.27
CA ALA A 310 15.98 14.36 4.42
C ALA A 310 14.66 13.59 4.35
N VAL A 311 13.55 14.26 4.03
CA VAL A 311 12.23 13.61 3.83
C VAL A 311 12.30 12.62 2.68
N LEU A 312 12.87 12.99 1.53
CA LEU A 312 12.97 12.08 0.39
C LEU A 312 13.75 10.80 0.73
N ARG A 313 14.86 10.92 1.47
CA ARG A 313 15.65 9.75 1.92
C ARG A 313 14.93 8.90 2.96
N HIS A 314 14.20 9.54 3.87
CA HIS A 314 13.35 8.87 4.85
C HIS A 314 12.30 8.00 4.12
N GLU A 315 11.54 8.60 3.21
CA GLU A 315 10.52 7.87 2.44
C GLU A 315 11.14 6.80 1.54
N MET A 316 12.27 7.09 0.89
CA MET A 316 13.00 6.11 0.08
C MET A 316 13.42 4.88 0.91
N MET A 317 13.74 5.06 2.19
CA MET A 317 14.05 3.94 3.07
C MET A 317 12.84 3.04 3.29
N HIS A 318 11.64 3.58 3.43
CA HIS A 318 10.42 2.76 3.49
C HIS A 318 10.20 1.97 2.20
N ILE A 319 10.45 2.56 1.02
CA ILE A 319 10.40 1.86 -0.27
C ILE A 319 11.38 0.69 -0.32
N ALA A 320 12.64 0.93 0.07
CA ALA A 320 13.67 -0.10 0.04
C ALA A 320 13.40 -1.24 1.04
N ALA A 321 12.89 -0.89 2.22
CA ALA A 321 12.62 -1.83 3.30
C ALA A 321 11.29 -2.58 3.18
N ARG A 322 10.37 -2.15 2.31
CA ARG A 322 8.96 -2.58 2.34
C ARG A 322 8.77 -4.10 2.30
N SER A 323 9.58 -4.83 1.53
CA SER A 323 9.47 -6.30 1.41
C SER A 323 9.82 -7.04 2.71
N GLN A 324 10.56 -6.39 3.62
CA GLN A 324 10.99 -6.94 4.90
C GLN A 324 10.22 -6.35 6.09
N THR A 325 9.32 -5.39 5.85
CA THR A 325 8.56 -4.72 6.90
C THR A 325 7.17 -5.34 7.04
N ARG A 326 6.83 -5.75 8.27
CA ARG A 326 5.50 -6.24 8.64
C ARG A 326 4.80 -5.24 9.56
N ASP A 327 3.50 -5.05 9.35
CA ASP A 327 2.68 -4.18 10.17
C ASP A 327 2.66 -4.65 11.64
N GLY A 328 2.66 -3.70 12.57
CA GLY A 328 2.71 -3.98 14.01
C GLY A 328 4.11 -4.25 14.57
N SER A 329 5.17 -4.05 13.78
CA SER A 329 6.54 -3.99 14.30
C SER A 329 6.77 -2.72 15.13
N PRO A 330 7.74 -2.68 16.06
CA PRO A 330 7.97 -1.51 16.91
C PRO A 330 8.28 -0.24 16.12
N MET A 331 7.54 0.85 16.37
CA MET A 331 7.65 2.09 15.61
C MET A 331 9.00 2.79 15.79
N TRP A 332 9.64 2.68 16.97
CA TRP A 332 10.98 3.24 17.18
C TRP A 332 12.05 2.62 16.27
N VAL A 333 11.81 1.41 15.77
CA VAL A 333 12.65 0.76 14.75
C VAL A 333 12.25 1.24 13.37
N LEU A 334 10.95 1.15 13.03
CA LEU A 334 10.46 1.46 11.69
C LEU A 334 10.74 2.92 11.30
N GLU A 335 10.27 3.85 12.14
CA GLU A 335 10.44 5.29 11.92
C GLU A 335 11.85 5.76 12.27
N GLY A 336 12.44 5.21 13.33
CA GLY A 336 13.76 5.63 13.77
C GLY A 336 14.87 5.30 12.75
N TYR A 337 14.78 4.15 12.07
CA TYR A 337 15.72 3.78 11.00
C TYR A 337 15.54 4.66 9.76
N ALA A 338 14.30 4.97 9.39
CA ALA A 338 14.00 5.88 8.29
C ALA A 338 14.45 7.33 8.60
N GLU A 339 14.24 7.81 9.82
CA GLU A 339 14.76 9.11 10.29
C GLU A 339 16.29 9.17 10.31
N TYR A 340 16.93 8.08 10.74
CA TYR A 340 18.37 7.94 10.67
C TYR A 340 18.86 8.05 9.22
N ALA A 341 18.25 7.28 8.29
CA ALA A 341 18.55 7.34 6.87
C ALA A 341 18.34 8.74 6.28
N GLY A 342 17.24 9.40 6.63
CA GLY A 342 16.92 10.77 6.22
C GLY A 342 18.03 11.77 6.56
N ASN A 343 18.56 11.67 7.78
CA ASN A 343 19.56 12.61 8.29
C ASN A 343 21.02 12.14 8.08
N ARG A 344 21.23 10.90 7.63
CA ARG A 344 22.55 10.29 7.40
C ARG A 344 23.36 11.10 6.41
N GLY A 345 24.53 11.56 6.86
CA GLY A 345 25.45 12.35 6.03
C GLY A 345 24.94 13.74 5.63
N SER A 346 23.88 14.24 6.27
CA SER A 346 23.32 15.58 5.98
C SER A 346 24.20 16.74 6.47
N GLY A 347 25.14 16.48 7.39
CA GLY A 347 25.96 17.50 8.05
C GLY A 347 25.21 18.37 9.06
N ARG A 348 23.91 18.12 9.29
CA ARG A 348 23.11 18.81 10.30
C ARG A 348 23.59 18.45 11.71
N ALA A 349 23.56 19.41 12.62
CA ALA A 349 23.87 19.14 14.02
C ALA A 349 22.77 18.31 14.67
N ALA A 350 23.12 17.43 15.61
CA ALA A 350 22.16 16.59 16.33
C ALA A 350 21.01 17.40 16.96
N ARG A 351 21.29 18.60 17.48
CA ARG A 351 20.29 19.51 18.07
C ARG A 351 19.36 20.16 17.03
N GLU A 352 19.75 20.19 15.77
CA GLU A 352 18.90 20.65 14.66
C GLU A 352 18.03 19.53 14.11
N ILE A 353 18.45 18.28 14.26
CA ILE A 353 17.68 17.09 13.89
C ILE A 353 16.64 16.80 14.98
N ALA A 354 17.04 16.86 16.26
CA ALA A 354 16.21 16.54 17.41
C ALA A 354 16.08 17.73 18.40
N PRO A 355 15.45 18.84 18.00
CA PRO A 355 15.35 20.04 18.83
C PRO A 355 14.51 19.86 20.10
N THR A 356 13.41 19.10 20.04
CA THR A 356 12.51 18.82 21.16
C THR A 356 13.19 17.94 22.20
N LEU A 357 13.83 16.86 21.76
CA LEU A 357 14.62 15.98 22.61
C LEU A 357 15.81 16.71 23.21
N ALA A 358 16.51 17.53 22.42
CA ALA A 358 17.61 18.35 22.93
C ALA A 358 17.14 19.36 23.99
N ALA A 359 15.92 19.88 23.89
CA ALA A 359 15.33 20.73 24.93
C ALA A 359 15.05 19.94 26.21
N ALA A 360 14.47 18.74 26.10
CA ALA A 360 14.19 17.86 27.24
C ALA A 360 15.48 17.44 27.98
N VAL A 361 16.54 17.07 27.23
CA VAL A 361 17.84 16.74 27.83
C VAL A 361 18.43 17.93 28.60
N ARG A 362 18.32 19.16 28.06
CA ARG A 362 18.80 20.37 28.73
C ARG A 362 17.99 20.76 29.97
N SER A 363 16.69 20.47 30.02
CA SER A 363 15.85 20.73 31.19
C SER A 363 16.01 19.67 32.30
N GLY A 364 16.71 18.57 32.01
CA GLY A 364 16.84 17.44 32.92
C GLY A 364 15.71 16.40 32.80
N ASP A 365 14.77 16.61 31.88
CA ASP A 365 13.66 15.70 31.58
C ASP A 365 14.07 14.65 30.53
N VAL A 366 15.23 14.02 30.74
CA VAL A 366 15.82 13.08 29.78
C VAL A 366 14.95 11.82 29.71
N PRO A 367 14.47 11.40 28.52
CA PRO A 367 13.75 10.15 28.39
C PRO A 367 14.64 8.96 28.80
N SER A 368 14.11 8.08 29.65
CA SER A 368 14.80 6.85 30.10
C SER A 368 14.26 5.58 29.43
N GLU A 369 13.18 5.70 28.67
CA GLU A 369 12.51 4.59 27.99
C GLU A 369 12.40 4.88 26.50
N PHE A 370 12.36 3.82 25.70
CA PHE A 370 12.05 3.94 24.27
C PHE A 370 10.58 4.37 24.09
N PRO A 371 10.28 5.15 23.04
CA PRO A 371 8.91 5.60 22.79
C PRO A 371 7.99 4.42 22.46
N GLU A 372 6.80 4.43 23.03
CA GLU A 372 5.72 3.49 22.73
C GLU A 372 5.10 3.80 21.37
N ASP A 373 4.59 2.78 20.68
CA ASP A 373 3.97 2.93 19.35
C ASP A 373 2.82 3.94 19.35
N SER A 374 2.06 4.04 20.45
CA SER A 374 0.95 4.99 20.60
C SER A 374 1.37 6.47 20.60
N GLN A 375 2.66 6.74 20.80
CA GLN A 375 3.23 8.09 20.80
C GLN A 375 3.60 8.55 19.39
N PHE A 376 3.66 7.65 18.40
CA PHE A 376 3.87 7.99 17.00
C PHE A 376 2.52 8.38 16.39
N GLY A 377 2.26 9.69 16.35
CA GLY A 377 0.98 10.27 15.95
C GLY A 377 0.21 10.90 17.12
N GLY A 378 -0.96 11.48 16.81
CA GLY A 378 -1.82 12.11 17.81
C GLY A 378 -1.34 13.52 18.21
N VAL A 379 -0.95 13.72 19.47
CA VAL A 379 -0.61 15.05 20.00
C VAL A 379 0.74 15.51 19.42
N PRO A 380 0.80 16.66 18.70
CA PRO A 380 1.99 17.02 17.91
C PRO A 380 3.32 17.04 18.66
N VAL A 381 3.33 17.56 19.90
CA VAL A 381 4.56 17.62 20.71
C VAL A 381 5.03 16.24 21.19
N VAL A 382 4.10 15.35 21.52
CA VAL A 382 4.41 13.98 21.94
C VAL A 382 4.95 13.20 20.75
N SER A 383 4.30 13.33 19.60
CA SER A 383 4.76 12.75 18.34
C SER A 383 6.15 13.23 17.98
N SER A 384 6.41 14.54 18.00
CA SER A 384 7.74 15.08 17.67
C SER A 384 8.82 14.50 18.58
N LEU A 385 8.59 14.42 19.90
CA LEU A 385 9.54 13.82 20.83
C LEU A 385 9.76 12.32 20.56
N ALA A 386 8.72 11.57 20.18
CA ALA A 386 8.83 10.15 19.85
C ALA A 386 9.70 9.92 18.60
N TYR A 387 9.46 10.65 17.51
CA TYR A 387 10.26 10.57 16.28
C TYR A 387 11.72 10.98 16.54
N GLU A 388 11.94 12.08 17.25
CA GLU A 388 13.29 12.55 17.59
C GLU A 388 14.03 11.57 18.52
N SER A 389 13.31 10.92 19.46
CA SER A 389 13.87 9.86 20.30
C SER A 389 14.20 8.62 19.48
N ALA A 390 13.32 8.18 18.58
CA ALA A 390 13.54 7.06 17.69
C ALA A 390 14.76 7.28 16.78
N TRP A 391 14.89 8.46 16.18
CA TRP A 391 16.09 8.86 15.45
C TRP A 391 17.35 8.70 16.33
N SER A 392 17.31 9.25 17.55
CA SER A 392 18.49 9.24 18.43
C SER A 392 18.89 7.83 18.90
N ILE A 393 17.93 6.92 19.07
CA ILE A 393 18.18 5.50 19.39
C ILE A 393 18.93 4.85 18.22
N ASN A 394 18.45 5.05 16.99
CA ASN A 394 19.07 4.47 15.79
C ASN A 394 20.43 5.12 15.49
N ALA A 395 20.57 6.42 15.74
CA ALA A 395 21.86 7.13 15.64
C ALA A 395 22.87 6.62 16.67
N TYR A 396 22.45 6.37 17.91
CA TYR A 396 23.29 5.76 18.94
C TYR A 396 23.71 4.33 18.54
N ILE A 397 22.79 3.51 18.03
CA ILE A 397 23.11 2.15 17.59
C ILE A 397 24.14 2.19 16.46
N ALA A 398 23.96 3.05 15.46
CA ALA A 398 24.93 3.22 14.38
C ALA A 398 26.30 3.71 14.88
N ASP A 399 26.33 4.66 15.81
CA ASP A 399 27.56 5.20 16.41
C ASP A 399 28.32 4.15 17.23
N ARG A 400 27.58 3.31 17.98
CA ARG A 400 28.17 2.34 18.92
C ARG A 400 28.51 0.99 18.28
N PHE A 401 27.65 0.49 17.41
CA PHE A 401 27.72 -0.86 16.84
C PHE A 401 28.03 -0.84 15.35
N GLY A 402 27.64 0.20 14.63
CA GLY A 402 27.82 0.32 13.19
C GLY A 402 26.50 0.28 12.42
N GLU A 403 26.53 0.79 11.18
CA GLU A 403 25.35 0.82 10.29
C GLU A 403 24.92 -0.58 9.84
N SER A 404 25.86 -1.54 9.77
CA SER A 404 25.55 -2.93 9.41
C SER A 404 24.69 -3.58 10.49
N GLU A 405 25.09 -3.48 11.75
CA GLU A 405 24.38 -3.98 12.92
C GLU A 405 23.04 -3.28 13.10
N LEU A 406 22.97 -1.96 12.84
CA LEU A 406 21.70 -1.23 12.81
C LEU A 406 20.72 -1.81 11.77
N THR A 407 21.21 -2.10 10.57
CA THR A 407 20.40 -2.66 9.48
C THR A 407 19.96 -4.09 9.79
N GLU A 408 20.83 -4.92 10.35
CA GLU A 408 20.46 -6.26 10.82
C GLU A 408 19.44 -6.23 11.96
N LEU A 409 19.55 -5.25 12.86
CA LEU A 409 18.57 -5.07 13.93
C LEU A 409 17.20 -4.69 13.37
N PHE A 410 17.16 -3.77 12.40
CA PHE A 410 15.92 -3.42 11.70
C PHE A 410 15.27 -4.68 11.12
N ARG A 411 16.02 -5.50 10.37
CA ARG A 411 15.50 -6.74 9.77
C ARG A 411 15.00 -7.74 10.82
N ALA A 412 15.69 -7.85 11.95
CA ALA A 412 15.29 -8.75 13.03
C ALA A 412 13.98 -8.30 13.73
N LEU A 413 13.74 -6.99 13.82
CA LEU A 413 12.59 -6.42 14.54
C LEU A 413 11.40 -6.06 13.64
N ALA A 414 11.60 -5.84 12.33
CA ALA A 414 10.55 -5.47 11.37
C ALA A 414 9.62 -6.64 10.94
N VAL A 415 9.41 -7.62 11.82
CA VAL A 415 8.72 -8.88 11.51
C VAL A 415 7.31 -8.99 12.11
N GLY A 416 6.78 -7.87 12.58
CA GLY A 416 5.41 -7.74 13.09
C GLY A 416 5.35 -7.71 14.61
N PRO A 417 4.15 -7.88 15.19
CA PRO A 417 3.95 -7.83 16.64
C PRO A 417 4.87 -8.81 17.35
N SER A 418 5.58 -8.32 18.37
CA SER A 418 6.55 -9.08 19.13
C SER A 418 6.42 -8.76 20.62
N THR A 419 6.58 -9.74 21.50
CA THR A 419 6.57 -9.47 22.95
C THR A 419 7.87 -8.78 23.40
N PRO A 420 7.89 -8.10 24.55
CA PRO A 420 9.12 -7.50 25.10
C PRO A 420 10.28 -8.50 25.21
N GLU A 421 10.02 -9.76 25.57
CA GLU A 421 11.03 -10.81 25.66
C GLU A 421 11.58 -11.19 24.29
N GLU A 422 10.75 -11.21 23.26
CA GLU A 422 11.16 -11.49 21.89
C GLU A 422 12.00 -10.35 21.30
N ILE A 423 11.62 -9.11 21.58
CA ILE A 423 12.39 -7.91 21.22
C ILE A 423 13.76 -7.98 21.89
N ASN A 424 13.81 -8.15 23.22
CA ASN A 424 15.07 -8.21 23.96
C ASN A 424 15.97 -9.35 23.44
N ARG A 425 15.41 -10.54 23.20
CA ARG A 425 16.18 -11.67 22.65
C ARG A 425 16.79 -11.33 21.30
N ARG A 426 16.05 -10.70 20.39
CA ARG A 426 16.57 -10.29 19.07
C ARG A 426 17.64 -9.18 19.18
N ILE A 427 17.48 -8.24 20.10
CA ILE A 427 18.51 -7.24 20.42
C ILE A 427 19.79 -7.94 20.90
N VAL A 428 19.68 -8.90 21.82
CA VAL A 428 20.84 -9.68 22.29
C VAL A 428 21.48 -10.48 21.15
N ASP A 429 20.67 -11.13 20.30
CA ASP A 429 21.17 -11.94 19.19
C ASP A 429 21.96 -11.10 18.17
N VAL A 430 21.54 -9.85 17.92
CA VAL A 430 22.16 -8.96 16.92
C VAL A 430 23.28 -8.09 17.51
N LEU A 431 23.03 -7.42 18.65
CA LEU A 431 23.93 -6.42 19.24
C LEU A 431 24.78 -6.97 20.39
N GLY A 432 24.43 -8.14 20.94
CA GLY A 432 25.13 -8.73 22.09
C GLY A 432 24.88 -8.03 23.43
N VAL A 433 23.89 -7.15 23.52
CA VAL A 433 23.51 -6.41 24.74
C VAL A 433 22.02 -6.57 25.03
N SER A 434 21.61 -6.44 26.30
CA SER A 434 20.19 -6.43 26.63
C SER A 434 19.53 -5.10 26.22
N ILE A 435 18.20 -5.07 26.14
CA ILE A 435 17.46 -3.81 25.91
C ILE A 435 17.70 -2.79 27.01
N ASP A 436 17.90 -3.22 28.25
CA ASP A 436 18.19 -2.33 29.38
C ASP A 436 19.60 -1.71 29.25
N ASP A 437 20.61 -2.52 28.91
CA ASP A 437 21.96 -2.01 28.63
C ASP A 437 21.96 -1.06 27.42
N LEU A 438 21.11 -1.34 26.42
CA LEU A 438 20.96 -0.49 25.24
C LEU A 438 20.33 0.87 25.61
N ARG A 439 19.32 0.88 26.48
CA ARG A 439 18.68 2.10 27.00
C ARG A 439 19.66 2.92 27.83
N ASP A 440 20.38 2.30 28.75
CA ASP A 440 21.38 2.99 29.58
C ASP A 440 22.45 3.65 28.71
N GLY A 441 22.99 2.92 27.73
CA GLY A 441 23.98 3.45 26.80
C GLY A 441 23.45 4.57 25.90
N TRP A 442 22.17 4.49 25.51
CA TRP A 442 21.49 5.55 24.76
C TRP A 442 21.32 6.82 25.59
N VAL A 443 20.86 6.72 26.85
CA VAL A 443 20.74 7.87 27.77
C VAL A 443 22.09 8.57 27.96
N ASP A 444 23.14 7.78 28.16
CA ASP A 444 24.52 8.26 28.22
C ASP A 444 24.95 8.99 26.93
N TRP A 445 24.54 8.46 25.77
CA TRP A 445 24.79 9.09 24.47
C TRP A 445 24.03 10.41 24.30
N LEU A 446 22.78 10.50 24.78
CA LEU A 446 21.99 11.73 24.77
C LEU A 446 22.69 12.84 25.55
N HIS A 447 23.20 12.53 26.75
CA HIS A 447 23.92 13.50 27.56
C HIS A 447 25.19 14.03 26.87
N ARG A 448 25.94 13.16 26.18
CA ARG A 448 27.16 13.58 25.46
C ARG A 448 26.85 14.38 24.19
N THR A 449 25.76 14.05 23.50
CA THR A 449 25.49 14.55 22.14
C THR A 449 24.53 15.75 22.14
N LEU A 450 23.53 15.74 23.03
CA LEU A 450 22.48 16.75 23.12
C LEU A 450 22.52 17.60 24.39
N GLY A 451 23.26 17.17 25.42
CA GLY A 451 23.43 17.83 26.72
C GLY A 451 24.16 19.15 26.69
#